data_AF-A0A1V4MRY6-F1
#
_entry.id   AF-A0A1V4MRY6-F1
#
_cell.length_a   1.000
_cell.length_b   1.000
_cell.length_c   1.000
_cell.angle_alpha   90.00
_cell.angle_beta   90.00
_cell.angle_gamma   90.00
#
_symmetry.space_group_name_H-M   'P 1'
#
loop_
_entity.id
_entity.type
_entity.pdbx_description
1 polymer ?
#
loop_
_entity_poly.entity_id
_entity_poly.type
_entity_poly.pdbx_seq_one_letter_code
_entity_poly.pdbx_strand_id
1 'polypeptide(L)'
;MRLMALLATTTIAVILPAGCGDSATETAGTLPVVTGIRVDSLTSHGDTIAVTWDAVGTVQVEGYYLWSRISAGEPWSLQGTVEQNFAEHIADRTMYYTVSAFQGWDTSSMTGIPDNSRADAVAEKELPFDGNPVGFRVDVQNDSLVTGDPASPGFSQQFTVARDTGGEQLYIYPGSARPMTWPSGARTAISSMGGFVAPSPGDTALWQDSIPLGTTFFVALDDGHYCRLSSQSSSMETIRIDGQLQPMSGVRVFNQTW
;
A
#
# COMPACT_ATOMS: atom_id res chain seq x y z
N MET A 1 -6.05 6.50 -42.57
CA MET A 1 -6.37 6.19 -41.16
C MET A 1 -5.53 7.11 -40.30
N ARG A 2 -6.16 7.99 -39.53
CA ARG A 2 -5.48 8.99 -38.69
C ARG A 2 -4.97 8.30 -37.42
N LEU A 3 -3.67 8.29 -37.21
CA LEU A 3 -3.05 7.91 -35.94
C LEU A 3 -3.21 9.13 -35.01
N MET A 4 -4.09 9.04 -34.00
CA MET A 4 -4.09 9.99 -32.90
C MET A 4 -2.92 9.65 -31.98
N ALA A 5 -1.91 10.52 -31.96
CA ALA A 5 -0.89 10.51 -30.93
C ALA A 5 -1.51 11.08 -29.64
N LEU A 6 -1.65 10.23 -28.64
CA LEU A 6 -2.00 10.64 -27.28
C LEU A 6 -0.73 11.26 -26.67
N LEU A 7 -0.65 12.59 -26.62
CA LEU A 7 0.37 13.29 -25.85
C LEU A 7 0.00 13.15 -24.37
N ALA A 8 0.73 12.30 -23.64
CA ALA A 8 0.72 12.32 -22.18
C ALA A 8 1.59 13.49 -21.72
N THR A 9 0.96 14.62 -21.37
CA THR A 9 1.61 15.71 -20.65
C THR A 9 1.90 15.25 -19.23
N THR A 10 3.14 14.87 -18.95
CA THR A 10 3.68 14.72 -17.59
C THR A 10 3.69 16.08 -16.90
N THR A 11 2.73 16.30 -16.00
CA THR A 11 2.69 17.48 -15.13
C THR A 11 3.61 17.25 -13.94
N ILE A 12 4.63 18.09 -13.80
CA ILE A 12 5.56 18.05 -12.67
C ILE A 12 4.89 18.74 -11.47
N ALA A 13 4.58 17.99 -10.42
CA ALA A 13 4.19 18.56 -9.14
C ALA A 13 5.37 19.34 -8.54
N VAL A 14 5.20 20.64 -8.32
CA VAL A 14 6.21 21.48 -7.66
C VAL A 14 6.10 21.26 -6.16
N ILE A 15 7.06 20.53 -5.58
CA ILE A 15 7.19 20.39 -4.13
C ILE A 15 7.79 21.69 -3.59
N LEU A 16 6.96 22.54 -2.99
CA LEU A 16 7.42 23.71 -2.25
C LEU A 16 7.85 23.28 -0.84
N PRO A 17 9.00 23.76 -0.32
CA PRO A 17 9.44 23.45 1.04
C PRO A 17 8.44 24.01 2.07
N ALA A 18 8.11 23.18 3.05
CA ALA A 18 7.17 23.45 4.14
C ALA A 18 7.47 24.81 4.81
N GLY A 19 6.65 25.81 4.48
CA GLY A 19 6.49 27.04 5.24
C GLY A 19 5.42 26.82 6.32
N CYS A 20 5.68 27.30 7.53
CA CYS A 20 4.78 27.21 8.68
C CYS A 20 3.34 27.62 8.35
N GLY A 21 2.40 26.76 8.77
CA GLY A 21 1.07 27.16 9.23
C GLY A 21 0.05 27.49 8.14
N ASP A 22 -0.61 26.47 7.62
CA ASP A 22 -2.05 26.52 7.35
C ASP A 22 -2.55 25.07 7.26
N SER A 23 -3.15 24.58 8.34
CA SER A 23 -3.87 23.30 8.28
C SER A 23 -5.10 23.50 7.41
N ALA A 24 -5.49 22.50 6.62
CA ALA A 24 -6.70 22.55 5.79
C ALA A 24 -8.00 22.82 6.59
N THR A 25 -7.97 22.67 7.92
CA THR A 25 -9.08 23.00 8.82
C THR A 25 -9.13 24.46 9.27
N GLU A 26 -8.07 25.24 9.04
CA GLU A 26 -7.98 26.66 9.42
C GLU A 26 -8.25 27.60 8.22
N THR A 27 -8.21 27.06 7.00
CA THR A 27 -8.61 27.75 5.76
C THR A 27 -10.14 27.69 5.61
N ALA A 28 -10.84 28.62 6.26
CA ALA A 28 -12.29 28.78 6.11
C ALA A 28 -12.60 30.02 5.24
N GLY A 29 -12.54 29.85 3.92
CA GLY A 29 -12.94 30.89 2.97
C GLY A 29 -14.44 30.87 2.64
N THR A 30 -14.82 31.43 1.49
CA THR A 30 -16.22 31.51 1.04
C THR A 30 -16.53 30.66 -0.18
N LEU A 31 -15.52 30.04 -0.80
CA LEU A 31 -15.73 29.20 -1.97
C LEU A 31 -16.54 27.93 -1.60
N PRO A 32 -17.26 27.35 -2.57
CA PRO A 32 -17.91 26.06 -2.40
C PRO A 32 -16.94 24.97 -1.94
N VAL A 33 -17.47 24.01 -1.19
CA VAL A 33 -16.74 22.80 -0.80
C VAL A 33 -16.54 21.91 -2.03
N VAL A 34 -15.33 21.37 -2.20
CA VAL A 34 -15.03 20.42 -3.27
C VAL A 34 -15.68 19.07 -2.98
N THR A 35 -16.30 18.46 -4.00
CA THR A 35 -17.01 17.18 -3.89
C THR A 35 -16.44 16.13 -4.83
N GLY A 36 -16.89 14.88 -4.68
CA GLY A 36 -16.48 13.77 -5.57
C GLY A 36 -15.01 13.37 -5.45
N ILE A 37 -14.37 13.73 -4.33
CA ILE A 37 -12.97 13.40 -4.03
C ILE A 37 -12.85 11.88 -3.95
N ARG A 38 -11.92 11.33 -4.72
CA ARG A 38 -11.69 9.88 -4.80
C ARG A 38 -10.22 9.59 -5.11
N VAL A 39 -9.67 8.57 -4.44
CA VAL A 39 -8.42 7.96 -4.86
C VAL A 39 -8.68 7.17 -6.14
N ASP A 40 -7.96 7.50 -7.20
CA ASP A 40 -8.10 6.85 -8.49
C ASP A 40 -7.24 5.58 -8.53
N SER A 41 -7.88 4.43 -8.32
CA SER A 41 -7.22 3.13 -8.30
C SER A 41 -6.70 2.66 -9.66
N LEU A 42 -7.14 3.25 -10.77
CA LEU A 42 -6.66 2.90 -12.11
C LEU A 42 -5.37 3.64 -12.46
N THR A 43 -5.23 4.86 -11.94
CA THR A 43 -4.06 5.71 -12.19
C THR A 43 -2.99 5.54 -11.09
N SER A 44 -3.40 5.26 -9.86
CA SER A 44 -2.48 4.98 -8.75
C SER A 44 -1.68 3.71 -9.00
N HIS A 45 -0.36 3.78 -8.77
CA HIS A 45 0.55 2.66 -8.98
C HIS A 45 1.82 2.83 -8.16
N GLY A 46 2.36 1.72 -7.67
CA GLY A 46 3.50 1.71 -6.78
C GLY A 46 3.24 2.54 -5.52
N ASP A 47 4.07 3.55 -5.31
CA ASP A 47 3.95 4.57 -4.26
C ASP A 47 3.27 5.86 -4.75
N THR A 48 2.92 5.94 -6.04
CA THR A 48 2.23 7.10 -6.60
C THR A 48 0.74 6.97 -6.38
N ILE A 49 0.15 7.93 -5.68
CA ILE A 49 -1.28 8.00 -5.40
C ILE A 49 -1.90 9.12 -6.21
N ALA A 50 -2.87 8.77 -7.05
CA ALA A 50 -3.66 9.67 -7.84
C ALA A 50 -4.98 9.98 -7.14
N VAL A 51 -5.35 11.26 -7.08
CA VAL A 51 -6.61 11.73 -6.50
C VAL A 51 -7.34 12.58 -7.52
N THR A 52 -8.64 12.32 -7.70
CA THR A 52 -9.53 13.09 -8.57
C THR A 52 -10.68 13.68 -7.77
N TRP A 53 -11.31 14.73 -8.30
CA TRP A 53 -12.49 15.35 -7.71
C TRP A 53 -13.37 16.01 -8.79
N ASP A 54 -14.58 16.41 -8.40
CA ASP A 54 -15.47 17.17 -9.27
C ASP A 54 -15.05 18.64 -9.28
N ALA A 55 -15.00 19.23 -10.48
CA ALA A 55 -14.66 20.64 -10.62
C ALA A 55 -15.75 21.54 -9.98
N VAL A 56 -15.32 22.59 -9.28
CA VAL A 56 -16.22 23.61 -8.75
C VAL A 56 -16.74 24.45 -9.92
N GLY A 57 -17.96 24.18 -10.38
CA GLY A 57 -18.53 24.81 -11.57
C GLY A 57 -19.38 26.06 -11.33
N THR A 58 -19.70 26.39 -10.08
CA THR A 58 -20.60 27.50 -9.73
C THR A 58 -19.90 28.85 -9.56
N VAL A 59 -18.57 28.84 -9.40
CA VAL A 59 -17.72 30.03 -9.29
C VAL A 59 -16.40 29.76 -10.02
N GLN A 60 -15.72 30.83 -10.44
CA GLN A 60 -14.36 30.71 -10.96
C GLN A 60 -13.39 30.41 -9.82
N VAL A 61 -12.50 29.44 -10.02
CA VAL A 61 -11.40 29.09 -9.12
C VAL A 61 -10.09 29.10 -9.91
N GLU A 62 -8.99 29.44 -9.25
CA GLU A 62 -7.64 29.39 -9.82
C GLU A 62 -7.05 27.99 -9.77
N GLY A 63 -7.46 27.20 -8.77
CA GLY A 63 -7.02 25.83 -8.63
C GLY A 63 -7.46 25.20 -7.31
N TYR A 64 -6.70 24.19 -6.92
CA TYR A 64 -6.99 23.31 -5.80
C TYR A 64 -5.72 22.99 -5.00
N TYR A 65 -5.89 22.86 -3.69
CA TYR A 65 -4.90 22.31 -2.78
C TYR A 65 -5.25 20.84 -2.50
N LEU A 66 -4.30 19.94 -2.71
CA LEU A 66 -4.38 18.53 -2.29
C LEU A 66 -3.79 18.39 -0.90
N TRP A 67 -4.58 17.86 0.03
CA TRP A 67 -4.19 17.65 1.42
C TRP A 67 -4.19 16.16 1.76
N SER A 68 -3.30 15.75 2.65
CA SER A 68 -3.31 14.41 3.22
C SER A 68 -3.17 14.39 4.74
N ARG A 69 -3.60 13.31 5.38
CA ARG A 69 -3.32 13.02 6.80
C ARG A 69 -3.24 11.52 7.04
N ILE A 70 -2.51 11.11 8.06
CA ILE A 70 -2.23 9.69 8.32
C ILE A 70 -3.43 8.99 9.01
N SER A 71 -4.10 9.68 9.93
CA SER A 71 -5.26 9.17 10.66
C SER A 71 -6.29 10.27 10.90
N ALA A 72 -7.50 9.86 11.26
CA ALA A 72 -8.52 10.80 11.70
C ALA A 72 -8.05 11.53 12.96
N GLY A 73 -8.12 12.86 12.96
CA GLY A 73 -7.69 13.72 14.07
C GLY A 73 -6.27 14.26 13.94
N GLU A 74 -5.43 13.69 13.07
CA GLU A 74 -4.12 14.25 12.76
C GLU A 74 -4.25 15.49 11.85
N PRO A 75 -3.29 16.45 11.94
CA PRO A 75 -3.27 17.62 11.06
C PRO A 75 -3.19 17.25 9.58
N TRP A 76 -3.78 18.09 8.75
CA TRP A 76 -3.63 18.00 7.30
C TRP A 76 -2.26 18.55 6.88
N SER A 77 -1.64 17.87 5.92
CA SER A 77 -0.38 18.27 5.28
C SER A 77 -0.62 18.52 3.80
N LEU A 78 -0.16 19.68 3.31
CA LEU A 78 -0.26 20.03 1.90
C LEU A 78 0.65 19.13 1.06
N GLN A 79 0.08 18.42 0.10
CA GLN A 79 0.82 17.56 -0.84
C GLN A 79 1.12 18.28 -2.14
N GLY A 80 0.24 19.19 -2.57
CA GLY A 80 0.46 19.95 -3.79
C GLY A 80 -0.65 20.93 -4.11
N THR A 81 -0.39 21.75 -5.12
CA THR A 81 -1.32 22.75 -5.66
C THR A 81 -1.43 22.53 -7.16
N VAL A 82 -2.66 22.44 -7.68
CA VAL A 82 -2.92 22.14 -9.10
C VAL A 82 -4.07 23.00 -9.63
N GLU A 83 -4.05 23.34 -10.91
CA GLU A 83 -5.14 24.10 -11.55
C GLU A 83 -6.29 23.18 -12.00
N GLN A 84 -6.00 21.90 -12.20
CA GLN A 84 -6.93 20.89 -12.71
C GLN A 84 -7.55 20.10 -11.55
N ASN A 85 -8.57 19.30 -11.86
CA ASN A 85 -9.29 18.48 -10.89
C ASN A 85 -8.67 17.08 -10.68
N PHE A 86 -7.34 17.02 -10.74
CA PHE A 86 -6.52 15.81 -10.65
C PHE A 86 -5.15 16.17 -10.08
N ALA A 87 -4.64 15.33 -9.17
CA ALA A 87 -3.29 15.42 -8.66
C ALA A 87 -2.69 14.04 -8.37
N GLU A 88 -1.38 13.93 -8.55
CA GLU A 88 -0.57 12.78 -8.15
C GLU A 88 0.51 13.22 -7.16
N HIS A 89 0.88 12.33 -6.25
CA HIS A 89 2.04 12.51 -5.39
C HIS A 89 2.62 11.16 -4.97
N ILE A 90 3.86 11.17 -4.49
CA ILE A 90 4.54 9.97 -3.99
C ILE A 90 4.25 9.83 -2.50
N ALA A 91 3.50 8.79 -2.15
CA ALA A 91 3.17 8.45 -0.78
C ALA A 91 4.16 7.44 -0.21
N ASP A 92 4.66 7.70 1.00
CA ASP A 92 5.50 6.76 1.72
C ASP A 92 4.68 5.78 2.57
N ARG A 93 3.36 6.00 2.73
CA ARG A 93 2.41 5.20 3.52
C ARG A 93 0.98 5.49 3.07
N THR A 94 0.02 4.71 3.53
CA THR A 94 -1.41 5.00 3.26
C THR A 94 -1.88 6.26 3.98
N MET A 95 -2.74 7.05 3.36
CA MET A 95 -3.26 8.29 3.94
C MET A 95 -4.74 8.49 3.60
N TYR A 96 -5.37 9.45 4.29
CA TYR A 96 -6.61 10.10 3.87
C TYR A 96 -6.27 11.30 3.01
N TYR A 97 -7.08 11.58 2.00
CA TYR A 97 -6.92 12.68 1.06
C TYR A 97 -8.16 13.56 1.02
N THR A 98 -7.97 14.87 1.05
CA THR A 98 -9.04 15.85 0.80
C THR A 98 -8.53 16.99 -0.06
N VAL A 99 -9.45 17.83 -0.53
CA VAL A 99 -9.20 18.91 -1.46
C VAL A 99 -9.94 20.17 -1.01
N SER A 100 -9.29 21.32 -1.18
CA SER A 100 -9.94 22.63 -1.12
C SER A 100 -9.64 23.42 -2.40
N ALA A 101 -10.60 24.22 -2.87
CA ALA A 101 -10.39 25.13 -3.99
C ALA A 101 -9.84 26.48 -3.49
N PHE A 102 -9.18 27.24 -4.38
CA PHE A 102 -8.74 28.60 -4.07
C PHE A 102 -8.94 29.57 -5.25
N GLN A 103 -9.06 30.86 -4.91
CA GLN A 103 -9.14 31.99 -5.83
C GLN A 103 -8.48 33.20 -5.15
N GLY A 104 -7.24 33.53 -5.51
CA GLY A 104 -6.44 34.50 -4.79
C GLY A 104 -6.25 34.10 -3.33
N TRP A 105 -6.77 34.90 -2.40
CA TRP A 105 -6.73 34.63 -0.95
C TRP A 105 -7.97 33.90 -0.44
N ASP A 106 -9.00 33.72 -1.26
CA ASP A 106 -10.20 32.99 -0.87
C ASP A 106 -10.02 31.49 -1.08
N THR A 107 -10.58 30.69 -0.19
CA THR A 107 -10.50 29.23 -0.21
C THR A 107 -11.88 28.61 0.00
N SER A 108 -12.00 27.29 -0.15
CA SER A 108 -13.22 26.58 0.23
C SER A 108 -13.57 26.86 1.70
N SER A 109 -14.86 27.01 1.97
CA SER A 109 -15.41 27.20 3.33
C SER A 109 -15.14 26.04 4.28
N MET A 110 -14.92 24.83 3.74
CA MET A 110 -14.45 23.64 4.45
C MET A 110 -13.67 22.76 3.48
N THR A 111 -12.92 21.81 4.02
CA THR A 111 -12.42 20.68 3.23
C THR A 111 -13.56 19.76 2.80
N GLY A 112 -13.39 19.13 1.63
CA GLY A 112 -14.33 18.10 1.16
C GLY A 112 -14.30 16.82 2.00
N ILE A 113 -15.28 15.95 1.78
CA ILE A 113 -15.31 14.62 2.39
C ILE A 113 -14.11 13.83 1.87
N PRO A 114 -13.22 13.34 2.75
CA PRO A 114 -12.01 12.69 2.31
C PRO A 114 -12.25 11.27 1.81
N ASP A 115 -11.40 10.84 0.88
CA ASP A 115 -11.21 9.44 0.51
C ASP A 115 -9.84 8.94 1.01
N ASN A 116 -9.49 7.67 0.84
CA ASN A 116 -8.28 7.11 1.43
C ASN A 116 -7.68 5.94 0.65
N SER A 117 -6.39 5.72 0.86
CA SER A 117 -5.63 4.61 0.27
C SER A 117 -5.32 3.49 1.28
N ARG A 118 -6.12 3.37 2.36
CA ARG A 118 -5.80 2.49 3.50
C ARG A 118 -5.76 1.03 3.06
N ALA A 119 -4.82 0.30 3.65
CA ALA A 119 -4.73 -1.15 3.50
C ALA A 119 -5.70 -1.83 4.47
N ASP A 120 -6.29 -2.94 4.04
CA ASP A 120 -7.17 -3.77 4.84
C ASP A 120 -6.35 -4.71 5.72
N ALA A 121 -6.88 -5.10 6.87
CA ALA A 121 -6.16 -5.97 7.81
C ALA A 121 -6.41 -7.43 7.44
N VAL A 122 -5.35 -8.16 7.08
CA VAL A 122 -5.46 -9.58 6.80
C VAL A 122 -5.72 -10.32 8.10
N ALA A 123 -6.76 -11.17 8.12
CA ALA A 123 -7.12 -11.93 9.30
C ALA A 123 -5.91 -12.72 9.82
N GLU A 124 -5.60 -12.48 11.08
CA GLU A 124 -4.54 -13.17 11.79
C GLU A 124 -4.67 -14.68 11.72
N LYS A 125 -3.53 -15.35 11.55
CA LYS A 125 -3.43 -16.80 11.59
C LYS A 125 -2.39 -17.22 12.61
N GLU A 126 -2.86 -17.89 13.66
CA GLU A 126 -2.03 -18.61 14.62
C GLU A 126 -2.12 -20.12 14.36
N LEU A 127 -0.97 -20.79 14.29
CA LEU A 127 -0.88 -22.23 14.02
C LEU A 127 0.15 -22.88 14.95
N PRO A 128 -0.18 -24.03 15.56
CA PRO A 128 0.82 -24.89 16.15
C PRO A 128 1.75 -25.42 15.05
N PHE A 129 3.05 -25.30 15.25
CA PHE A 129 4.09 -25.78 14.36
C PHE A 129 4.69 -27.08 14.92
N ASP A 130 4.34 -28.19 14.29
CA ASP A 130 4.73 -29.55 14.70
C ASP A 130 6.09 -30.00 14.13
N GLY A 131 6.79 -29.11 13.43
CA GLY A 131 8.05 -29.40 12.74
C GLY A 131 7.90 -29.55 11.22
N ASN A 132 6.69 -29.77 10.71
CA ASN A 132 6.46 -29.95 9.28
C ASN A 132 6.31 -28.59 8.56
N PRO A 133 6.84 -28.44 7.33
CA PRO A 133 6.63 -27.24 6.53
C PRO A 133 5.14 -26.92 6.33
N VAL A 134 4.76 -25.65 6.49
CA VAL A 134 3.39 -25.16 6.28
C VAL A 134 3.40 -24.11 5.17
N GLY A 135 2.66 -24.35 4.10
CA GLY A 135 2.48 -23.39 3.02
C GLY A 135 1.36 -22.40 3.35
N PHE A 136 1.51 -21.17 2.91
CA PHE A 136 0.56 -20.08 3.09
C PHE A 136 0.21 -19.43 1.75
N ARG A 137 -1.06 -19.05 1.61
CA ARG A 137 -1.59 -18.26 0.51
C ARG A 137 -2.56 -17.23 1.07
N VAL A 138 -2.42 -15.98 0.65
CA VAL A 138 -3.38 -14.90 0.90
C VAL A 138 -4.62 -15.15 0.04
N ASP A 139 -5.78 -15.21 0.68
CA ASP A 139 -7.09 -15.18 0.06
C ASP A 139 -7.62 -13.75 0.08
N VAL A 140 -7.45 -13.06 -1.04
CA VAL A 140 -7.89 -11.67 -1.25
C VAL A 140 -9.41 -11.52 -1.11
N GLN A 141 -10.19 -12.56 -1.44
CA GLN A 141 -11.66 -12.45 -1.42
C GLN A 141 -12.23 -12.48 0.00
N ASN A 142 -11.59 -13.23 0.88
CA ASN A 142 -12.02 -13.41 2.27
C ASN A 142 -11.10 -12.72 3.28
N ASP A 143 -10.15 -11.92 2.80
CA ASP A 143 -9.15 -11.20 3.60
C ASP A 143 -8.48 -12.09 4.66
N SER A 144 -8.00 -13.25 4.23
CA SER A 144 -7.52 -14.30 5.15
C SER A 144 -6.27 -15.01 4.65
N LEU A 145 -5.59 -15.69 5.57
CA LEU A 145 -4.50 -16.60 5.25
C LEU A 145 -5.00 -18.04 5.21
N VAL A 146 -4.86 -18.66 4.04
CA VAL A 146 -5.13 -20.07 3.80
C VAL A 146 -3.84 -20.86 3.95
N THR A 147 -3.91 -21.96 4.69
CA THR A 147 -2.78 -22.82 5.01
C THR A 147 -2.95 -24.19 4.36
N GLY A 148 -1.85 -24.81 3.94
CA GLY A 148 -1.88 -26.13 3.32
C GLY A 148 -0.51 -26.80 3.30
N ASP A 149 -0.50 -28.05 2.86
CA ASP A 149 0.74 -28.81 2.63
C ASP A 149 1.48 -28.22 1.42
N PRO A 150 2.69 -27.65 1.59
CA PRO A 150 3.45 -27.07 0.48
C PRO A 150 3.97 -28.11 -0.52
N ALA A 151 3.95 -29.40 -0.18
CA ALA A 151 4.27 -30.48 -1.11
C ALA A 151 3.07 -30.92 -1.97
N SER A 152 1.86 -30.49 -1.63
CA SER A 152 0.64 -30.85 -2.36
C SER A 152 0.58 -30.14 -3.73
N PRO A 153 0.51 -30.86 -4.86
CA PRO A 153 0.46 -30.25 -6.19
C PRO A 153 -0.76 -29.35 -6.43
N GLY A 154 -1.82 -29.50 -5.63
CA GLY A 154 -3.05 -28.70 -5.71
C GLY A 154 -3.04 -27.44 -4.85
N PHE A 155 -1.98 -27.22 -4.06
CA PHE A 155 -1.84 -26.03 -3.22
C PHE A 155 -0.83 -25.08 -3.87
N SER A 156 -1.25 -23.84 -4.13
CA SER A 156 -0.41 -22.80 -4.75
C SER A 156 -0.02 -21.79 -3.69
N GLN A 157 0.92 -22.17 -2.83
CA GLN A 157 1.43 -21.32 -1.77
C GLN A 157 2.23 -20.13 -2.33
N GLN A 158 2.16 -18.99 -1.65
CA GLN A 158 2.95 -17.78 -1.91
C GLN A 158 4.22 -17.74 -1.07
N PHE A 159 4.17 -18.32 0.13
CA PHE A 159 5.32 -18.55 1.00
C PHE A 159 5.10 -19.82 1.85
N THR A 160 6.17 -20.31 2.47
CA THR A 160 6.17 -21.50 3.32
C THR A 160 6.93 -21.18 4.59
N VAL A 161 6.48 -21.66 5.74
CA VAL A 161 7.27 -21.63 6.98
C VAL A 161 7.80 -23.03 7.25
N ALA A 162 9.11 -23.14 7.48
CA ALA A 162 9.78 -24.41 7.74
C ALA A 162 11.00 -24.22 8.64
N ARG A 163 11.55 -25.33 9.15
CA ARG A 163 12.87 -25.32 9.80
C ARG A 163 13.98 -25.36 8.77
N ASP A 164 15.13 -24.78 9.13
CA ASP A 164 16.36 -24.99 8.38
C ASP A 164 16.77 -26.47 8.37
N THR A 165 17.69 -26.84 7.47
CA THR A 165 18.22 -28.21 7.38
C THR A 165 18.92 -28.70 8.66
N GLY A 166 19.25 -27.80 9.59
CA GLY A 166 19.76 -28.12 10.92
C GLY A 166 18.69 -28.41 11.97
N GLY A 167 17.43 -28.08 11.71
CA GLY A 167 16.28 -28.37 12.58
C GLY A 167 16.10 -27.43 13.78
N GLU A 168 16.92 -26.38 13.88
CA GLU A 168 17.01 -25.54 15.08
C GLU A 168 16.25 -24.21 14.92
N GLN A 169 16.08 -23.70 13.69
CA GLN A 169 15.51 -22.37 13.49
C GLN A 169 14.40 -22.34 12.43
N LEU A 170 13.35 -21.58 12.73
CA LEU A 170 12.23 -21.34 11.84
C LEU A 170 12.48 -20.18 10.90
N TYR A 171 12.09 -20.39 9.65
CA TYR A 171 12.31 -19.49 8.54
C TYR A 171 11.09 -19.45 7.64
N ILE A 172 10.87 -18.29 7.03
CA ILE A 172 9.92 -18.11 5.94
C ILE A 172 10.67 -18.31 4.62
N TYR A 173 10.05 -18.99 3.68
CA TYR A 173 10.58 -19.40 2.37
C TYR A 173 9.61 -19.07 1.23
N PRO A 174 10.08 -18.87 -0.02
CA PRO A 174 9.21 -18.63 -1.16
C PRO A 174 8.24 -19.76 -1.38
N GLY A 175 7.06 -19.46 -1.89
CA GLY A 175 5.97 -20.44 -1.99
C GLY A 175 6.41 -21.73 -2.67
N SER A 176 7.03 -21.66 -3.83
CA SER A 176 7.50 -22.87 -4.55
C SER A 176 8.85 -23.39 -4.07
N ALA A 177 9.43 -22.80 -3.02
CA ALA A 177 10.65 -23.32 -2.42
C ALA A 177 10.36 -24.68 -1.77
N ARG A 178 11.23 -25.63 -2.09
CA ARG A 178 11.42 -26.85 -1.31
C ARG A 178 12.54 -26.54 -0.31
N PRO A 179 12.24 -26.38 1.00
CA PRO A 179 13.27 -26.04 2.00
C PRO A 179 14.46 -27.03 1.98
N MET A 180 14.21 -28.27 1.56
CA MET A 180 15.19 -29.35 1.47
C MET A 180 16.02 -29.37 0.16
N THR A 181 15.67 -28.61 -0.88
CA THR A 181 16.37 -28.65 -2.20
C THR A 181 16.56 -27.27 -2.82
N TRP A 182 17.10 -26.33 -2.05
CA TRP A 182 17.43 -24.97 -2.48
C TRP A 182 18.17 -24.89 -3.84
N PRO A 183 17.90 -23.89 -4.73
CA PRO A 183 16.78 -22.93 -4.80
C PRO A 183 15.87 -23.14 -6.03
N SER A 184 14.55 -23.24 -5.85
CA SER A 184 13.59 -23.13 -6.97
C SER A 184 12.27 -22.53 -6.51
N GLY A 185 11.76 -21.51 -7.23
CA GLY A 185 10.41 -20.99 -7.02
C GLY A 185 10.07 -19.72 -7.81
N ALA A 186 8.77 -19.42 -7.92
CA ALA A 186 8.19 -18.19 -8.46
C ALA A 186 8.61 -16.96 -7.64
N ARG A 187 8.51 -15.79 -8.29
CA ARG A 187 9.10 -14.53 -7.81
C ARG A 187 8.10 -13.79 -6.92
N THR A 188 8.37 -13.75 -5.61
CA THR A 188 7.73 -12.81 -4.67
C THR A 188 8.75 -11.70 -4.36
N ALA A 189 8.32 -10.44 -4.41
CA ALA A 189 9.16 -9.30 -4.03
C ALA A 189 9.26 -9.18 -2.51
N ILE A 190 10.46 -8.97 -1.95
CA ILE A 190 10.70 -9.06 -0.50
C ILE A 190 11.57 -7.93 0.03
N SER A 191 11.23 -7.46 1.23
CA SER A 191 12.11 -6.68 2.10
C SER A 191 12.13 -7.34 3.47
N SER A 192 13.32 -7.54 4.04
CA SER A 192 13.51 -7.95 5.44
C SER A 192 13.49 -6.77 6.41
N MET A 193 13.42 -5.54 5.88
CA MET A 193 13.34 -4.31 6.66
C MET A 193 11.89 -3.84 6.78
N GLY A 194 11.56 -3.31 7.97
CA GLY A 194 10.32 -2.57 8.18
C GLY A 194 10.23 -1.38 7.21
N GLY A 195 9.02 -1.11 6.73
CA GLY A 195 8.73 -0.04 5.79
C GLY A 195 7.23 0.05 5.55
N PHE A 196 6.79 1.12 4.93
CA PHE A 196 5.39 1.35 4.57
C PHE A 196 5.18 1.33 3.05
N VAL A 197 6.25 1.12 2.28
CA VAL A 197 6.24 0.93 0.83
C VAL A 197 6.88 -0.41 0.51
N ALA A 198 6.15 -1.29 -0.18
CA ALA A 198 6.70 -2.55 -0.68
C ALA A 198 7.70 -2.29 -1.83
N PRO A 199 8.69 -3.19 -2.06
CA PRO A 199 9.54 -3.12 -3.24
C PRO A 199 8.77 -3.17 -4.55
N SER A 200 9.34 -2.63 -5.63
CA SER A 200 8.66 -2.58 -6.94
C SER A 200 8.59 -3.99 -7.51
N PRO A 201 7.59 -4.33 -8.34
CA PRO A 201 7.62 -5.59 -9.06
C PRO A 201 8.88 -5.64 -9.94
N GLY A 202 9.70 -6.67 -9.75
CA GLY A 202 10.97 -6.84 -10.48
C GLY A 202 12.18 -6.15 -9.88
N ASP A 203 12.03 -5.41 -8.77
CA ASP A 203 13.18 -4.92 -8.00
C ASP A 203 13.99 -6.13 -7.52
N THR A 204 15.22 -6.25 -7.99
CA THR A 204 15.95 -7.53 -8.11
C THR A 204 16.47 -8.11 -6.80
N ALA A 205 15.99 -7.62 -5.66
CA ALA A 205 15.98 -8.37 -4.40
C ALA A 205 14.96 -9.52 -4.49
N LEU A 206 15.09 -10.35 -5.54
CA LEU A 206 14.51 -11.68 -5.57
C LEU A 206 14.82 -12.32 -4.23
N TRP A 207 13.86 -13.00 -3.64
CA TRP A 207 14.09 -13.79 -2.45
C TRP A 207 15.24 -14.78 -2.69
N GLN A 208 16.47 -14.43 -2.31
CA GLN A 208 17.64 -15.29 -2.51
C GLN A 208 17.81 -16.27 -1.34
N ASP A 209 17.36 -15.88 -0.15
CA ASP A 209 17.55 -16.63 1.09
C ASP A 209 16.44 -16.35 2.12
N SER A 210 16.23 -17.25 3.07
CA SER A 210 15.14 -17.18 4.04
C SER A 210 15.10 -15.90 4.90
N ILE A 211 13.89 -15.56 5.37
CA ILE A 211 13.69 -14.47 6.34
C ILE A 211 13.41 -15.08 7.72
N PRO A 212 14.06 -14.61 8.79
CA PRO A 212 13.78 -15.10 10.13
C PRO A 212 12.37 -14.72 10.60
N LEU A 213 11.76 -15.57 11.43
CA LEU A 213 10.53 -15.21 12.16
C LEU A 213 10.76 -13.99 13.07
N GLY A 214 9.69 -13.26 13.36
CA GLY A 214 9.74 -12.03 14.14
C GLY A 214 9.94 -10.78 13.28
N THR A 215 9.91 -10.94 11.96
CA THR A 215 10.13 -9.85 11.00
C THR A 215 8.87 -9.54 10.20
N THR A 216 8.86 -8.34 9.61
CA THR A 216 7.92 -7.92 8.58
C THR A 216 8.51 -8.21 7.21
N PHE A 217 7.67 -8.68 6.29
CA PHE A 217 8.01 -8.90 4.89
C PHE A 217 6.84 -8.52 4.00
N PHE A 218 7.10 -8.31 2.71
CA PHE A 218 6.07 -8.02 1.72
C PHE A 218 5.90 -9.19 0.77
N VAL A 219 4.70 -9.32 0.21
CA VAL A 219 4.35 -10.33 -0.78
C VAL A 219 3.59 -9.65 -1.91
N ALA A 220 4.14 -9.66 -3.12
CA ALA A 220 3.39 -9.33 -4.32
C ALA A 220 2.54 -10.54 -4.74
N LEU A 221 1.27 -10.31 -5.04
CA LEU A 221 0.33 -11.35 -5.45
C LEU A 221 0.19 -11.37 -6.98
N ASP A 222 -0.17 -12.53 -7.53
CA ASP A 222 -0.28 -12.73 -8.99
C ASP A 222 -1.38 -11.87 -9.65
N ASP A 223 -2.35 -11.37 -8.87
CA ASP A 223 -3.43 -10.49 -9.31
C ASP A 223 -3.08 -8.99 -9.23
N GLY A 224 -1.81 -8.68 -8.91
CA GLY A 224 -1.27 -7.33 -8.86
C GLY A 224 -1.41 -6.63 -7.51
N HIS A 225 -2.02 -7.24 -6.50
CA HIS A 225 -2.05 -6.66 -5.14
C HIS A 225 -0.75 -6.91 -4.38
N TYR A 226 -0.59 -6.20 -3.27
CA TYR A 226 0.53 -6.36 -2.35
C TYR A 226 0.02 -6.63 -0.94
N CYS A 227 0.72 -7.50 -0.22
CA CYS A 227 0.54 -7.71 1.21
C CYS A 227 1.79 -7.32 1.99
N ARG A 228 1.59 -6.72 3.16
CA ARG A 228 2.60 -6.58 4.21
C ARG A 228 2.26 -7.58 5.30
N LEU A 229 3.11 -8.57 5.52
CA LEU A 229 2.91 -9.57 6.56
C LEU A 229 3.95 -9.39 7.66
N SER A 230 3.57 -9.69 8.89
CA SER A 230 4.47 -9.72 10.03
C SER A 230 4.33 -11.08 10.71
N SER A 231 5.48 -11.68 10.98
CA SER A 231 5.54 -12.94 11.71
C SER A 231 5.90 -12.68 13.17
N GLN A 232 5.27 -13.43 14.06
CA GLN A 232 5.60 -13.49 15.46
C GLN A 232 5.74 -14.95 15.88
N SER A 233 6.64 -15.21 16.81
CA SER A 233 6.78 -16.50 17.48
C SER A 233 6.69 -16.24 18.98
N SER A 234 5.67 -16.83 19.62
CA SER A 234 5.54 -16.84 21.08
C SER A 234 6.34 -18.00 21.70
N SER A 235 6.67 -19.01 20.89
CA SER A 235 7.52 -20.16 21.19
C SER A 235 8.01 -20.81 19.89
N MET A 236 8.97 -21.74 19.98
CA MET A 236 9.39 -22.58 18.83
C MET A 236 8.28 -23.50 18.29
N GLU A 237 7.11 -23.51 18.91
CA GLU A 237 5.99 -24.40 18.65
C GLU A 237 4.76 -23.67 18.10
N THR A 238 4.78 -22.33 18.02
CA THR A 238 3.65 -21.55 17.49
C THR A 238 4.14 -20.47 16.53
N ILE A 239 3.51 -20.43 15.35
CA ILE A 239 3.70 -19.37 14.36
C ILE A 239 2.43 -18.53 14.30
N ARG A 240 2.60 -17.22 14.45
CA ARG A 240 1.54 -16.23 14.24
C ARG A 240 1.91 -15.35 13.06
N ILE A 241 1.05 -15.29 12.05
CA ILE A 241 1.18 -14.37 10.91
C ILE A 241 -0.02 -13.43 10.94
N ASP A 242 0.29 -12.14 10.88
CA ASP A 242 -0.68 -11.05 10.76
C ASP A 242 -0.26 -10.15 9.58
N GLY A 243 -1.13 -9.30 9.08
CA GLY A 243 -0.74 -8.41 8.01
C GLY A 243 -1.79 -7.46 7.47
N GLN A 244 -1.45 -6.89 6.33
CA GLN A 244 -2.26 -5.92 5.63
C GLN A 244 -2.26 -6.23 4.14
N LEU A 245 -3.42 -6.15 3.50
CA LEU A 245 -3.61 -6.25 2.06
C LEU A 245 -3.85 -4.84 1.51
N GLN A 246 -3.12 -4.46 0.47
CA GLN A 246 -3.42 -3.25 -0.26
C GLN A 246 -4.57 -3.54 -1.25
N PRO A 247 -5.78 -3.00 -1.05
CA PRO A 247 -6.96 -3.33 -1.86
C PRO A 247 -6.91 -2.77 -3.29
N MET A 248 -6.02 -1.83 -3.58
CA MET A 248 -5.80 -1.32 -4.93
C MET A 248 -4.69 -2.10 -5.62
N SER A 249 -5.03 -2.81 -6.70
CA SER A 249 -4.04 -3.50 -7.54
C SER A 249 -2.99 -2.50 -8.05
N GLY A 250 -1.72 -2.91 -8.02
CA GLY A 250 -0.58 -2.09 -8.44
C GLY A 250 -0.08 -1.11 -7.37
N VAL A 251 -0.87 -0.75 -6.36
CA VAL A 251 -0.45 0.10 -5.23
C VAL A 251 0.27 -0.75 -4.18
N ARG A 252 1.31 -0.20 -3.54
CA ARG A 252 2.18 -0.94 -2.63
C ARG A 252 2.47 -0.23 -1.29
N VAL A 253 1.63 0.74 -0.93
CA VAL A 253 1.73 1.48 0.34
C VAL A 253 0.88 0.84 1.44
N PHE A 254 1.33 0.91 2.70
CA PHE A 254 0.71 0.24 3.84
C PHE A 254 0.49 1.16 5.04
N ASN A 255 -0.34 0.70 5.98
CA ASN A 255 -0.71 1.51 7.14
C ASN A 255 0.44 1.64 8.12
N GLN A 256 0.53 2.81 8.76
CA GLN A 256 1.33 2.99 9.96
C GLN A 256 0.58 2.49 11.20
N THR A 257 1.24 1.65 11.99
CA THR A 257 0.83 1.25 13.34
C THR A 257 1.60 2.10 14.33
N TRP A 258 0.91 2.90 15.13
CA TRP A 258 1.48 3.66 16.24
C TRP A 258 1.88 2.73 17.37
#